data_AF-A0A976E6P7-F1
#
_entry.id   AF-A0A976E6P7-F1
#
_cell.length_a   1.000
_cell.length_b   1.000
_cell.length_c   1.000
_cell.angle_alpha   90.00
_cell.angle_beta   90.00
_cell.angle_gamma   90.00
#
_symmetry.space_group_name_H-M   'P 1'
#
loop_
_entity.id
_entity.type
_entity.pdbx_description
1 polymer ?
#
loop_
_entity_poly.entity_id
_entity_poly.type
_entity_poly.pdbx_seq_one_letter_code
_entity_poly.pdbx_strand_id
1 'polypeptide(L)'
;MAGTRTRNALAYHAARDAHLVADDDILGGTPVIRGTRLTVYSVLGRIEGGDTVADLVEDYPDIPEAAFLAASTYAKTHPMRGRPSGRPWVPDAPVRH
;
A
#
# COMPACT_ATOMS: atom_id res chain seq x y z
N MET A 1 4.80 31.28 -4.55
CA MET A 1 4.05 30.15 -3.94
C MET A 1 4.83 28.84 -4.10
N ALA A 2 5.89 28.63 -3.31
CA ALA A 2 6.76 27.44 -3.40
C ALA A 2 6.57 26.42 -2.24
N GLY A 3 5.62 26.67 -1.33
CA GLY A 3 5.52 25.91 -0.06
C GLY A 3 4.62 24.67 -0.06
N THR A 4 3.65 24.56 -0.98
CA THR A 4 2.60 23.53 -0.88
C THR A 4 3.09 22.13 -1.24
N ARG A 5 3.96 21.98 -2.24
CA ARG A 5 4.47 20.67 -2.66
C ARG A 5 5.38 20.04 -1.60
N THR A 6 6.24 20.84 -0.98
CA THR A 6 7.14 20.38 0.08
C THR A 6 6.36 19.93 1.32
N ARG A 7 5.31 20.67 1.71
CA ARG A 7 4.45 20.29 2.83
C ARG A 7 3.79 18.93 2.61
N ASN A 8 3.23 18.69 1.43
CA ASN A 8 2.55 17.44 1.13
C ASN A 8 3.52 16.25 1.11
N ALA A 9 4.72 16.42 0.53
CA ALA A 9 5.74 15.39 0.52
C ALA A 9 6.21 15.01 1.94
N LEU A 10 6.47 16.00 2.79
CA LEU A 10 6.88 15.76 4.18
C LEU A 10 5.76 15.08 4.99
N ALA A 11 4.52 15.52 4.81
CA ALA A 11 3.36 14.90 5.46
C ALA A 11 3.19 13.43 5.04
N TYR A 12 3.38 13.12 3.75
CA TYR A 12 3.38 11.74 3.26
C TYR A 12 4.48 10.90 3.91
N HIS A 13 5.73 11.40 3.95
CA HIS A 13 6.83 10.65 4.54
C HIS A 13 6.57 10.34 6.02
N ALA A 14 6.15 11.36 6.79
CA ALA A 14 5.81 11.18 8.20
C ALA A 14 4.68 10.16 8.40
N ALA A 15 3.61 10.25 7.61
CA ALA A 15 2.48 9.32 7.69
C ALA A 15 2.87 7.90 7.29
N ARG A 16 3.67 7.74 6.22
CA ARG A 16 4.20 6.44 5.78
C ARG A 16 4.99 5.78 6.91
N ASP A 17 5.97 6.48 7.48
CA ASP A 17 6.88 5.90 8.46
C ASP A 17 6.13 5.56 9.77
N ALA A 18 5.17 6.39 10.16
CA ALA A 18 4.32 6.16 11.32
C ALA A 18 3.37 4.95 11.14
N HIS A 19 2.74 4.82 9.97
CA HIS A 19 1.58 3.94 9.80
C HIS A 19 1.79 2.73 8.91
N LEU A 20 2.82 2.67 8.06
CA LEU A 20 3.05 1.53 7.18
C LEU A 20 4.22 0.69 7.70
N VAL A 21 4.04 -0.63 7.69
CA VAL A 21 5.08 -1.59 8.04
C VAL A 21 5.16 -2.67 6.97
N ALA A 22 6.38 -3.04 6.60
CA ALA A 22 6.68 -4.17 5.73
C ALA A 22 7.68 -5.04 6.47
N ASP A 23 7.31 -6.30 6.67
CA ASP A 23 8.08 -7.29 7.41
C ASP A 23 7.88 -8.64 6.72
N ASP A 24 8.96 -9.36 6.45
CA ASP A 24 8.92 -10.64 5.74
C ASP A 24 8.10 -11.69 6.49
N ASP A 25 8.02 -11.58 7.82
CA ASP A 25 7.19 -12.44 8.67
C ASP A 25 5.68 -12.06 8.60
N ILE A 26 5.36 -10.88 8.06
CA ILE A 26 3.99 -10.37 7.90
C ILE A 26 3.60 -10.40 6.43
N LEU A 27 2.76 -11.36 6.04
CA LEU A 27 2.27 -11.49 4.66
C LEU A 27 3.40 -11.51 3.62
N GLY A 28 4.54 -12.11 3.96
CA GLY A 28 5.69 -12.24 3.05
C GLY A 28 6.27 -10.90 2.62
N GLY A 29 6.33 -9.91 3.51
CA GLY A 29 6.89 -8.58 3.21
C GLY A 29 5.89 -7.62 2.58
N THR A 30 4.64 -8.03 2.38
CA THR A 30 3.61 -7.14 1.80
C THR A 30 3.33 -5.98 2.76
N PRO A 31 3.46 -4.71 2.33
CA PRO A 31 3.22 -3.58 3.21
C PRO A 31 1.77 -3.53 3.72
N VAL A 32 1.62 -3.35 5.03
CA VAL A 32 0.34 -3.26 5.74
C VAL A 32 0.25 -1.99 6.57
N ILE A 33 -0.97 -1.59 6.94
CA ILE A 33 -1.18 -0.60 7.99
C ILE A 33 -0.79 -1.21 9.33
N ARG A 34 0.10 -0.54 10.07
CA ARG A 34 0.65 -0.96 11.37
C ARG A 34 -0.47 -1.33 12.34
N GLY A 35 -0.29 -2.46 13.01
CA GLY A 35 -1.28 -2.99 13.96
C GLY A 35 -2.46 -3.70 13.30
N THR A 36 -2.47 -3.83 11.97
CA THR A 36 -3.53 -4.52 11.22
C THR A 36 -2.95 -5.50 10.21
N ARG A 37 -3.83 -6.28 9.56
CA ARG A 37 -3.49 -7.07 8.36
C ARG A 37 -4.02 -6.42 7.07
N LEU A 38 -4.44 -5.15 7.12
CA LEU A 38 -4.98 -4.43 5.98
C LEU A 38 -3.82 -3.97 5.09
N THR A 39 -3.70 -4.57 3.90
CA THR A 39 -2.59 -4.28 2.98
C THR A 39 -2.79 -2.93 2.28
N VAL A 40 -1.68 -2.29 1.90
CA VAL A 40 -1.73 -1.04 1.10
C VAL A 40 -2.46 -1.24 -0.24
N TYR A 41 -2.36 -2.44 -0.81
CA TYR A 41 -3.00 -2.81 -2.07
C TYR A 41 -4.50 -3.04 -1.92
N SER A 42 -4.94 -3.61 -0.80
CA SER A 42 -6.37 -3.75 -0.48
C SER A 42 -7.01 -2.37 -0.29
N VAL A 43 -6.32 -1.43 0.38
CA VAL A 43 -6.79 -0.05 0.51
C VAL A 43 -6.94 0.61 -0.86
N LEU A 44 -5.91 0.52 -1.71
CA LEU A 44 -5.99 1.07 -3.06
C LEU A 44 -7.12 0.43 -3.88
N GLY A 45 -7.26 -0.90 -3.84
CA GLY A 45 -8.30 -1.62 -4.56
C GLY A 45 -9.72 -1.24 -4.13
N ARG A 46 -9.94 -0.95 -2.85
CA ARG A 46 -11.24 -0.42 -2.36
C ARG A 46 -11.52 0.97 -2.90
N ILE A 47 -10.52 1.86 -2.87
CA ILE A 47 -10.65 3.22 -3.42
C ILE A 47 -10.92 3.17 -4.93
N GLU A 48 -10.23 2.31 -5.67
CA GLU A 48 -10.47 2.09 -7.10
C GLU A 48 -11.83 1.40 -7.36
N GLY A 49 -12.34 0.66 -6.38
CA GLY A 49 -13.68 0.06 -6.37
C GLY A 49 -14.82 1.04 -6.07
N GLY A 50 -14.50 2.29 -5.71
CA GLY A 50 -15.48 3.36 -5.49
C GLY A 50 -15.56 3.90 -4.06
N ASP A 51 -14.86 3.28 -3.11
CA ASP A 51 -14.86 3.76 -1.73
C ASP A 51 -14.09 5.08 -1.61
N THR A 52 -14.59 5.98 -0.77
CA THR A 52 -13.85 7.17 -0.34
C THR A 52 -12.99 6.85 0.88
N VAL A 53 -12.02 7.72 1.18
CA VAL A 53 -11.23 7.59 2.41
C VAL A 53 -12.12 7.73 3.65
N ALA A 54 -13.20 8.52 3.58
CA ALA A 54 -14.15 8.66 4.67
C ALA A 54 -14.86 7.32 4.96
N ASP A 55 -15.28 6.59 3.91
CA ASP A 55 -15.90 5.26 4.06
C ASP A 55 -14.94 4.28 4.73
N LEU A 56 -13.64 4.34 4.39
CA LEU A 56 -12.62 3.52 5.05
C LEU A 56 -12.42 3.89 6.52
N VAL A 57 -12.50 5.18 6.88
CA VAL A 57 -12.41 5.62 8.27
C VAL A 57 -13.66 5.21 9.06
N GLU A 58 -14.84 5.21 8.42
CA GLU A 58 -16.08 4.71 9.03
C GLU A 58 -16.01 3.19 9.29
N ASP A 59 -15.53 2.42 8.32
CA ASP A 59 -15.33 0.97 8.45
C ASP A 59 -14.26 0.60 9.50
N TYR A 60 -13.24 1.45 9.66
CA TYR A 60 -12.09 1.23 10.55
C TYR A 60 -11.77 2.47 11.40
N PRO A 61 -12.59 2.78 12.42
CA PRO A 61 -12.49 4.02 13.18
C PRO A 61 -11.18 4.19 13.97
N ASP A 62 -10.49 3.08 14.26
CA ASP A 62 -9.19 3.08 14.95
C ASP A 62 -8.01 3.38 14.01
N ILE A 63 -8.24 3.42 12.69
CA ILE A 63 -7.22 3.71 11.70
C ILE A 63 -7.31 5.18 11.30
N PRO A 64 -6.25 5.98 11.49
CA PRO A 64 -6.29 7.39 11.13
C PRO A 64 -6.33 7.58 9.61
N GLU A 65 -7.03 8.62 9.15
CA GLU A 65 -7.14 9.00 7.73
C GLU A 65 -5.78 9.06 7.02
N ALA A 66 -4.76 9.60 7.71
CA ALA A 66 -3.40 9.72 7.18
C ALA A 66 -2.78 8.37 6.80
N ALA A 67 -3.15 7.27 7.49
CA ALA A 67 -2.70 5.93 7.17
C ALA A 67 -3.29 5.45 5.83
N PHE A 68 -4.57 5.69 5.57
CA PHE A 68 -5.22 5.34 4.29
C PHE A 68 -4.66 6.15 3.12
N LEU A 69 -4.45 7.45 3.33
CA LEU A 69 -3.83 8.31 2.31
C LEU A 69 -2.39 7.87 2.00
N ALA A 70 -1.60 7.57 3.02
CA ALA A 70 -0.24 7.06 2.84
C ALA A 70 -0.25 5.70 2.13
N ALA A 71 -1.13 4.77 2.55
CA ALA A 71 -1.28 3.45 1.95
C ALA A 71 -1.63 3.52 0.46
N SER A 72 -2.65 4.30 0.09
CA SER A 72 -3.06 4.47 -1.31
C SER A 72 -1.96 5.10 -2.17
N THR A 73 -1.25 6.11 -1.63
CA THR A 73 -0.12 6.75 -2.31
C THR A 73 1.06 5.78 -2.49
N TYR A 74 1.36 5.00 -1.46
CA TYR A 74 2.40 3.98 -1.53
C TYR A 74 2.08 2.94 -2.61
N ALA A 75 0.86 2.39 -2.61
CA ALA A 75 0.45 1.37 -3.56
C ALA A 75 0.49 1.85 -5.02
N LYS A 76 0.10 3.10 -5.29
CA LYS A 76 0.18 3.71 -6.63
C LYS A 76 1.63 3.87 -7.14
N THR A 77 2.58 4.07 -6.23
CA THR A 77 4.00 4.25 -6.58
C THR A 77 4.80 2.94 -6.56
N HIS A 78 4.28 1.91 -5.89
CA HIS A 78 4.89 0.58 -5.76
C HIS A 78 3.88 -0.49 -6.17
N PRO A 79 3.41 -0.51 -7.43
CA PRO A 79 2.40 -1.47 -7.86
C PRO A 79 2.88 -2.91 -7.63
N MET A 80 1.97 -3.80 -7.23
CA MET A 80 2.29 -5.23 -7.13
C MET A 80 2.83 -5.68 -8.48
N ARG A 81 4.07 -6.18 -8.48
CA ARG A 81 4.57 -6.93 -9.62
C ARG A 81 3.67 -8.16 -9.68
N GLY A 82 2.87 -8.28 -10.74
CA GLY A 82 2.02 -9.45 -10.95
C GLY A 82 2.86 -10.73 -10.83
N ARG A 83 2.20 -11.89 -10.69
CA ARG A 83 2.88 -13.19 -10.59
C ARG A 83 4.05 -13.20 -11.58
N PRO A 84 5.31 -13.33 -11.12
CA PRO A 84 6.45 -13.37 -12.02
C PRO A 84 6.13 -14.32 -13.16
N SER A 85 6.32 -13.87 -14.41
CA SER A 85 6.04 -14.72 -15.56
C SER A 85 6.91 -15.97 -15.47
N GLY A 86 6.29 -17.10 -15.16
CA GLY A 86 7.00 -18.35 -14.93
C GLY A 86 6.27 -19.25 -13.94
N ARG A 87 6.42 -20.56 -14.13
CA ARG A 87 6.05 -21.56 -13.13
C ARG A 87 7.36 -21.97 -12.45
N PRO A 88 7.80 -21.30 -11.36
CA PRO A 88 9.11 -21.56 -10.76
C PRO A 88 9.28 -22.98 -10.20
N TRP A 89 8.18 -23.72 -10.00
CA TRP A 89 8.18 -25.14 -9.64
C TRP A 89 8.20 -26.09 -10.85
N VAL A 90 8.30 -25.56 -12.07
CA VAL A 90 8.50 -26.35 -13.30
C VAL A 90 9.98 -26.21 -13.66
N PRO A 91 10.78 -27.28 -13.52
CA PRO A 91 12.24 -27.22 -13.69
C PRO A 91 12.73 -26.68 -15.05
N ASP A 92 11.89 -26.67 -16.08
CA ASP A 92 12.29 -26.31 -17.46
C ASP A 92 11.31 -25.36 -18.19
N ALA A 93 10.57 -24.51 -17.48
CA ALA A 93 9.69 -23.55 -18.16
C ALA A 93 10.53 -22.48 -18.90
N PRO A 94 10.39 -22.31 -20.24
CA PRO A 94 11.15 -21.31 -20.96
C PRO A 94 10.78 -19.91 -20.46
N VAL A 95 11.78 -19.19 -19.95
CA VAL A 95 11.65 -17.78 -19.59
C VAL A 95 11.43 -17.01 -20.90
N ARG A 96 10.23 -16.49 -21.12
CA ARG A 96 9.97 -15.63 -22.29
C ARG A 96 10.63 -14.27 -22.01
N HIS A 97 11.71 -13.97 -22.74
CA HIS A 97 12.36 -12.66 -22.78
C HIS A 97 11.56 -11.68 -23.62
#